data_AF-A0A3B9ATL3-F1
#
_entry.id   AF-A0A3B9ATL3-F1
#
_cell.length_a   1.000
_cell.length_b   1.000
_cell.length_c   1.000
_cell.angle_alpha   90.00
_cell.angle_beta   90.00
_cell.angle_gamma   90.00
#
_symmetry.space_group_name_H-M   'P 1'
#
loop_
_entity.id
_entity.type
_entity.pdbx_description
1 polymer ?
#
loop_
_entity_poly.entity_id
_entity_poly.type
_entity_poly.pdbx_seq_one_letter_code
_entity_poly.pdbx_strand_id
1 'polypeptide(L)'
;MEKEDFYKLTDEELLVEKKKLMKSKLWHATSIGFLAGILIFGVVSWSLNPQKQFGFLIPMLIPVVFIYRILKAPNKNKDLEEVLKERGLK
;
A
#
# COMPACT_ATOMS: atom_id res chain seq x y z
N MET A 1 -8.28 -14.45 -5.82
CA MET A 1 -8.22 -14.50 -7.28
C MET A 1 -6.87 -15.04 -7.60
N GLU A 2 -6.91 -16.25 -8.11
CA GLU A 2 -5.76 -16.94 -8.67
C GLU A 2 -5.67 -16.61 -10.16
N LYS A 3 -4.55 -16.97 -10.78
CA LYS A 3 -4.32 -16.70 -12.22
C LYS A 3 -5.46 -17.22 -13.10
N GLU A 4 -6.00 -18.41 -12.80
CA GLU A 4 -7.11 -19.02 -13.53
C GLU A 4 -8.41 -18.19 -13.49
N ASP A 5 -8.65 -17.46 -12.40
CA ASP A 5 -9.83 -16.61 -12.29
C ASP A 5 -9.74 -15.42 -13.26
N PHE A 6 -8.53 -14.88 -13.47
CA PHE A 6 -8.31 -13.78 -14.41
C PHE A 6 -8.45 -14.22 -15.88
N TYR A 7 -8.15 -15.48 -16.23
CA TYR A 7 -8.40 -15.98 -17.58
C TYR A 7 -9.88 -16.15 -17.92
N LYS A 8 -10.75 -16.31 -16.91
CA LYS A 8 -12.20 -16.45 -17.12
C LYS A 8 -12.87 -15.11 -17.42
N LEU A 9 -12.19 -13.99 -17.16
CA LEU A 9 -12.70 -12.65 -17.40
C LEU A 9 -12.59 -12.26 -18.87
N THR A 10 -13.53 -11.45 -19.33
CA THR A 10 -13.46 -10.73 -20.60
C THR A 10 -12.43 -9.60 -20.53
N ASP A 11 -12.04 -9.07 -21.69
CA ASP A 11 -11.04 -8.01 -21.77
C ASP A 11 -11.51 -6.71 -21.08
N GLU A 12 -12.82 -6.42 -21.15
CA GLU A 12 -13.42 -5.28 -20.44
C GLU A 12 -13.32 -5.45 -18.91
N GLU A 13 -13.65 -6.64 -18.40
CA GLU A 13 -13.55 -6.97 -16.97
C GLU A 13 -12.10 -6.94 -16.46
N LEU A 14 -11.16 -7.43 -17.27
CA LEU A 14 -9.72 -7.35 -16.99
C LEU A 14 -9.25 -5.89 -16.85
N LEU A 15 -9.71 -4.99 -17.72
CA LEU A 15 -9.38 -3.57 -17.64
C LEU A 15 -10.00 -2.89 -16.41
N VAL A 16 -11.19 -3.31 -15.98
CA VAL A 16 -11.80 -2.83 -14.72
C VAL A 16 -10.96 -3.26 -13.51
N GLU A 17 -10.56 -4.53 -13.45
CA GLU A 17 -9.74 -5.04 -12.35
C GLU A 17 -8.33 -4.39 -12.36
N LYS A 18 -7.75 -4.11 -13.54
CA LYS A 18 -6.51 -3.31 -13.69
C LYS A 18 -6.65 -1.93 -13.04
N LYS A 19 -7.74 -1.20 -13.32
CA LYS A 19 -8.00 0.14 -12.73
C LYS A 19 -8.14 0.06 -11.21
N LYS A 20 -8.83 -0.96 -10.70
CA LYS A 20 -8.99 -1.20 -9.27
C LYS A 20 -7.66 -1.49 -8.60
N LEU A 21 -6.79 -2.31 -9.21
CA LEU A 21 -5.43 -2.52 -8.73
C LEU A 21 -4.62 -1.22 -8.68
N MET A 22 -4.64 -0.42 -9.75
CA MET A 22 -3.94 0.87 -9.77
C MET A 22 -4.44 1.81 -8.69
N LYS A 23 -5.76 1.91 -8.51
CA LYS A 23 -6.37 2.70 -7.43
C LYS A 23 -5.92 2.21 -6.06
N SER A 24 -5.87 0.90 -5.83
CA SER A 24 -5.37 0.32 -4.58
C SER A 24 -3.88 0.59 -4.36
N LYS A 25 -3.04 0.47 -5.40
CA LYS A 25 -1.62 0.83 -5.33
C LYS A 25 -1.43 2.29 -4.94
N LEU A 26 -2.19 3.19 -5.56
CA LEU A 26 -2.17 4.62 -5.23
C LEU A 26 -2.58 4.87 -3.77
N TRP A 27 -3.69 4.26 -3.33
CA TRP A 27 -4.12 4.37 -1.93
C TRP A 27 -3.05 3.87 -0.96
N HIS A 28 -2.43 2.71 -1.21
CA HIS A 28 -1.37 2.20 -0.36
C HIS A 28 -0.14 3.13 -0.34
N ALA A 29 0.29 3.64 -1.49
CA ALA A 29 1.41 4.57 -1.57
C ALA A 29 1.11 5.88 -0.80
N THR A 30 -0.07 6.46 -1.00
CA THR A 30 -0.50 7.67 -0.30
C THR A 30 -0.61 7.44 1.21
N SER A 31 -1.21 6.31 1.64
CA SER A 31 -1.32 5.97 3.06
C SER A 31 0.05 5.77 3.71
N ILE A 32 0.96 5.04 3.06
CA ILE A 32 2.32 4.85 3.56
C ILE A 32 3.04 6.21 3.66
N GLY A 33 2.98 7.04 2.61
CA GLY A 33 3.60 8.36 2.62
C GLY A 33 3.06 9.26 3.73
N PHE A 34 1.75 9.26 3.95
CA PHE A 34 1.11 9.99 5.04
C PHE A 34 1.58 9.50 6.42
N LEU A 35 1.56 8.18 6.67
CA LEU A 35 2.00 7.59 7.93
C LEU A 35 3.50 7.83 8.18
N ALA A 36 4.33 7.73 7.14
CA ALA A 36 5.75 8.06 7.22
C ALA A 36 5.96 9.55 7.54
N GLY A 37 5.17 10.44 6.93
CA GLY A 37 5.19 11.86 7.25
C GLY A 37 4.88 12.15 8.72
N ILE A 38 3.85 11.48 9.29
CA ILE A 38 3.53 11.57 10.72
C ILE A 38 4.69 11.10 11.58
N LEU A 39 5.34 9.98 11.21
CA LEU A 39 6.49 9.46 11.95
C LEU A 39 7.66 10.44 11.94
N ILE A 40 8.01 11.00 10.77
CA ILE A 40 9.10 11.97 10.65
C ILE A 40 8.77 13.21 11.47
N PHE A 41 7.57 13.77 11.32
CA PHE A 41 7.13 14.93 12.10
C PHE A 41 7.18 14.65 13.60
N GLY A 42 6.64 13.51 14.04
CA GLY A 42 6.65 13.10 15.44
C GLY A 42 8.06 12.99 16.03
N VAL A 43 9.00 12.36 15.30
CA VAL A 43 10.40 12.23 15.73
C VAL A 43 11.09 13.60 15.78
N VAL A 44 10.90 14.44 14.77
CA VAL A 44 11.49 15.79 14.72
C VAL A 44 10.95 16.64 15.87
N SER A 45 9.63 16.69 16.07
CA SER A 45 9.01 17.44 17.17
C SER A 45 9.46 16.94 18.54
N TRP A 46 9.61 15.62 18.72
CA TRP A 46 10.15 15.05 19.96
C TRP A 46 11.61 15.42 20.18
N SER A 47 12.44 15.38 19.12
CA SER A 47 13.86 15.72 19.20
C SER A 47 14.10 17.20 19.53
N LEU A 48 13.22 18.09 19.04
CA LEU A 48 13.30 19.52 19.29
C LEU A 48 12.70 19.93 20.65
N ASN A 49 11.95 19.04 21.30
CA ASN A 49 11.37 19.33 22.61
C ASN A 49 12.45 19.21 23.70
N PRO A 50 12.69 20.27 24.52
CA PRO A 50 13.65 20.21 25.62
C PRO A 50 13.31 19.17 26.69
N GLN A 51 12.03 18.80 26.83
CA GLN A 51 11.60 17.70 27.69
C GLN A 51 11.39 16.44 26.84
N LYS A 52 12.39 15.55 26.84
CA LYS A 52 12.36 14.29 26.09
C LYS A 52 11.48 13.26 26.79
N GLN A 53 10.17 13.39 26.63
CA GLN A 53 9.22 12.42 27.15
C GLN A 53 9.12 11.23 26.21
N PHE A 54 9.72 10.10 26.60
CA PHE A 54 9.66 8.86 25.82
C PHE A 54 8.24 8.31 25.64
N GLY A 55 7.30 8.69 26.52
CA GLY A 55 5.88 8.35 26.38
C GLY A 55 5.24 8.84 25.07
N PHE A 56 5.80 9.91 24.47
CA PHE A 56 5.36 10.43 23.18
C PHE A 56 5.71 9.51 22.00
N LEU A 57 6.69 8.62 22.16
CA LEU A 57 7.08 7.67 21.11
C LEU A 57 6.19 6.42 21.07
N ILE A 58 5.47 6.12 22.15
CA ILE A 58 4.62 4.92 22.26
C ILE A 58 3.50 4.92 21.19
N PRO A 59 2.75 6.02 20.97
CA PRO A 59 1.74 6.09 19.92
C PRO A 59 2.30 5.95 18.50
N MET A 60 3.60 6.23 18.26
CA MET A 60 4.22 6.07 16.94
C MET A 60 4.35 4.59 16.51
N LEU A 61 4.23 3.63 17.43
CA LEU A 61 4.18 2.22 17.06
C LEU A 61 2.94 1.90 16.22
N ILE A 62 1.84 2.65 16.41
CA ILE A 62 0.59 2.46 15.65
C ILE A 62 0.84 2.64 14.14
N PRO A 63 1.29 3.81 13.64
CA PRO A 63 1.57 3.98 12.21
C PRO A 63 2.60 2.98 11.68
N VAL A 64 3.60 2.57 12.46
CA VAL A 64 4.58 1.54 12.06
C VAL A 64 3.89 0.19 11.79
N VAL A 65 3.01 -0.26 12.69
CA VAL A 65 2.26 -1.51 12.52
C VAL A 65 1.34 -1.43 11.29
N PHE A 66 0.70 -0.28 11.06
CA PHE A 66 -0.12 -0.07 9.87
C PHE A 66 0.70 -0.14 8.57
N ILE A 67 1.86 0.52 8.50
CA ILE A 67 2.77 0.43 7.36
C ILE A 67 3.19 -1.02 7.13
N TYR A 68 3.61 -1.74 8.18
CA TYR A 68 3.99 -3.15 8.07
C TYR A 68 2.86 -4.01 7.51
N ARG A 69 1.62 -3.80 7.98
CA ARG A 69 0.45 -4.53 7.50
C ARG A 69 0.16 -4.25 6.03
N ILE A 70 0.31 -3.00 5.58
CA ILE A 70 0.12 -2.62 4.17
C ILE A 70 1.21 -3.27 3.30
N LEU A 71 2.47 -3.24 3.73
CA LEU A 71 3.59 -3.85 2.99
C LEU A 71 3.50 -5.38 2.91
N LYS A 72 2.99 -6.02 3.97
CA LYS A 72 2.77 -7.48 4.01
C LYS A 72 1.50 -7.91 3.27
N ALA A 73 0.67 -6.97 2.81
CA ALA A 73 -0.51 -7.30 2.03
C ALA A 73 -0.09 -8.11 0.79
N PRO A 74 -0.74 -9.25 0.50
CA PRO A 74 -0.31 -10.14 -0.58
C PRO A 74 -0.31 -9.40 -1.91
N ASN A 75 0.81 -9.50 -2.62
CA ASN A 75 1.04 -8.82 -3.89
C ASN A 75 0.31 -9.58 -5.02
N LYS A 76 -1.02 -9.55 -5.02
CA LYS A 76 -1.93 -10.21 -5.98
C LYS A 76 -1.84 -9.64 -7.41
N ASN A 77 -0.90 -8.76 -7.65
CA ASN A 77 -0.80 -7.99 -8.89
C ASN A 77 -0.08 -8.76 -10.00
N LYS A 78 0.77 -9.75 -9.65
CA LYS A 78 1.61 -10.46 -10.63
C LYS A 78 0.76 -11.25 -11.62
N ASP A 79 -0.19 -12.02 -11.11
CA ASP A 79 -1.04 -12.90 -11.94
C ASP A 79 -1.93 -12.08 -12.88
N LEU A 80 -2.54 -10.99 -12.40
CA LEU A 80 -3.33 -10.10 -13.26
C LEU A 80 -2.45 -9.37 -14.29
N GLU A 81 -1.27 -8.89 -13.90
CA GLU A 81 -0.34 -8.22 -14.82
C GLU A 81 0.20 -9.15 -15.91
N GLU A 82 0.29 -10.45 -15.64
CA GLU A 82 0.69 -11.48 -16.60
C GLU A 82 -0.41 -11.73 -17.63
N VAL A 83 -1.65 -11.97 -17.19
CA VAL A 83 -2.80 -12.18 -18.09
C VAL A 83 -3.06 -10.95 -18.97
N LEU A 84 -2.96 -9.73 -18.41
CA LEU A 84 -3.06 -8.49 -19.18
C LEU A 84 -1.98 -8.37 -20.26
N LYS A 85 -0.76 -8.85 -19.99
CA LYS A 85 0.36 -8.82 -20.94
C LYS A 85 0.18 -9.84 -22.05
N GLU A 86 -0.23 -11.06 -21.70
CA GLU A 86 -0.48 -12.14 -22.66
C GLU A 86 -1.58 -11.78 -23.67
N ARG A 87 -2.62 -11.04 -23.23
CA ARG A 87 -3.71 -10.57 -24.10
C ARG A 87 -3.45 -9.24 -24.81
N GLY A 88 -2.27 -8.64 -24.65
CA GLY A 88 -1.94 -7.36 -25.29
C GLY A 88 -2.72 -6.15 -24.74
N LEU A 89 -3.26 -6.23 -23.52
CA LEU A 89 -4.00 -5.16 -22.83
C LEU A 89 -3.11 -4.29 -21.93
N LYS A 90 -1.79 -4.36 -22.13
CA LYS A 90 -0.76 -3.74 -21.29
C LYS A 90 -0.11 -2.55 -21.93
#